data_AF-Q52049-F1
#
_entry.id   AF-Q52049-F1
#
_cell.length_a   1.000
_cell.length_b   1.000
_cell.length_c   1.000
_cell.angle_alpha   90.00
_cell.angle_beta   90.00
_cell.angle_gamma   90.00
#
_symmetry.space_group_name_H-M   'P 1'
#
loop_
_entity.id
_entity.type
_entity.pdbx_description
1 polymer ?
#
loop_
_entity_poly.entity_id
_entity_poly.type
_entity_poly.pdbx_seq_one_letter_code
_entity_poly.pdbx_strand_id
1 'polypeptide(L)'
;MADMELKEELLEKYHAPLFVDERTGELNNDTEAFWHEKEFADMFEVQSPIRETTNQEKMDWLRKQYQEELKKLESSKKPLEDDLSHLEELLDKKTKEYIKIDSEASERASELSKAEGYINTLENHSKSLEAKIECLESDNLQLEKQKATKLEAKALNESELRELKPKKNFLGKEHYELSPEQFEGLKAEVYRSRTLLHHKDIELEEAKRQVSLRASKNYFTASLERAKEKAKGESIDRLKSEIKRLKNENSILRQQNDKMLGKLRELMPDKAFKNLLSELKAIKPIVNIIKKAIEKSLF
;
A
#
# COMPACT_ATOMS: atom_id res chain seq x y z
N MET A 1 25.94 66.11 -21.94
CA MET A 1 24.47 66.22 -22.15
C MET A 1 23.78 65.00 -21.57
N ALA A 2 24.09 63.77 -22.01
CA ALA A 2 23.50 62.53 -21.47
C ALA A 2 23.57 62.33 -19.93
N ASP A 3 24.67 62.71 -19.26
CA ASP A 3 24.80 62.57 -17.79
C ASP A 3 23.96 63.59 -17.00
N MET A 4 23.68 64.77 -17.58
CA MET A 4 22.81 65.77 -16.93
C MET A 4 21.34 65.43 -17.13
N GLU A 5 20.96 64.98 -18.33
CA GLU A 5 19.59 64.51 -18.63
C GLU A 5 19.21 63.33 -17.73
N LEU A 6 20.12 62.37 -17.54
CA LEU A 6 19.89 61.23 -16.64
C LEU A 6 19.72 61.67 -15.18
N LYS A 7 20.50 62.66 -14.73
CA LYS A 7 20.39 63.20 -13.36
C LYS A 7 19.06 63.92 -13.17
N GLU A 8 18.63 64.73 -14.12
CA GLU A 8 17.34 65.42 -14.06
C GLU A 8 16.17 64.43 -14.05
N GLU A 9 16.21 63.40 -14.90
CA GLU A 9 15.19 62.32 -14.93
C GLU A 9 15.11 61.58 -13.59
N LEU A 10 16.26 61.30 -12.96
CA LEU A 10 16.31 60.65 -11.65
C LEU A 10 15.77 61.56 -10.53
N LEU A 11 16.10 62.84 -10.55
CA LEU A 11 15.60 63.79 -9.55
C LEU A 11 14.09 63.99 -9.67
N GLU A 12 13.55 63.99 -10.90
CA GLU A 12 12.11 64.07 -11.15
C GLU A 12 11.39 62.79 -10.72
N LYS A 13 11.88 61.62 -11.13
CA LYS A 13 11.28 60.32 -10.82
C LYS A 13 11.17 60.04 -9.31
N TYR A 14 12.13 60.52 -8.53
CA TYR A 14 12.16 60.32 -7.08
C TYR A 14 11.63 61.53 -6.30
N HIS A 15 11.00 62.50 -6.98
CA HIS A 15 10.42 63.70 -6.36
C HIS A 15 11.39 64.40 -5.40
N ALA A 16 12.62 64.64 -5.88
CA ALA A 16 13.68 65.21 -5.06
C ALA A 16 13.24 66.54 -4.41
N PRO A 17 13.61 66.76 -3.13
CA PRO A 17 13.20 67.95 -2.40
C PRO A 17 13.55 69.24 -3.13
N LEU A 18 12.58 70.15 -3.24
CA LEU A 18 12.71 71.44 -3.90
C LEU A 18 13.24 72.51 -2.96
N PHE A 19 12.98 72.38 -1.65
CA PHE A 19 13.33 73.38 -0.65
C PHE A 19 14.03 72.77 0.56
N VAL A 20 14.86 73.59 1.20
CA VAL A 20 15.49 73.29 2.49
C VAL A 20 15.16 74.40 3.47
N ASP A 21 14.73 74.03 4.67
CA ASP A 21 14.62 74.93 5.80
C ASP A 21 15.97 74.95 6.54
N GLU A 22 16.68 76.06 6.51
CA GLU A 22 17.99 76.22 7.15
C GLU A 22 17.91 76.25 8.68
N ARG A 23 16.73 76.49 9.27
CA ARG A 23 16.53 76.43 10.73
C ARG A 23 16.64 74.99 11.25
N THR A 24 16.10 74.05 10.48
CA THR A 24 15.93 72.64 10.89
C THR A 24 16.80 71.68 10.09
N GLY A 25 17.28 72.09 8.92
CA GLY A 25 17.93 71.24 7.93
C GLY A 25 16.95 70.32 7.19
N GLU A 26 15.64 70.53 7.32
CA GLU A 26 14.63 69.67 6.70
C GLU A 26 14.48 69.97 5.21
N LEU A 27 14.46 68.89 4.42
CA LEU A 27 14.26 68.90 2.98
C LEU A 27 12.80 68.58 2.67
N ASN A 28 12.10 69.45 1.94
CA ASN A 28 10.68 69.28 1.64
C ASN A 28 10.29 69.83 0.24
N ASN A 29 9.04 69.60 -0.14
CA ASN A 29 8.44 70.04 -1.41
C ASN A 29 7.28 71.02 -1.18
N ASP A 30 7.21 71.66 -0.01
CA ASP A 30 6.11 72.55 0.35
C ASP A 30 6.30 73.92 -0.31
N THR A 31 5.68 74.06 -1.48
CA THR A 31 5.73 75.28 -2.29
C THR A 31 4.97 76.43 -1.64
N GLU A 32 3.86 76.15 -0.94
CA GLU A 32 3.07 77.19 -0.28
C GLU A 32 3.84 77.78 0.89
N ALA A 33 4.43 76.94 1.74
CA ALA A 33 5.27 77.39 2.84
C ALA A 33 6.48 78.21 2.36
N PHE A 34 7.11 77.81 1.26
CA PHE A 34 8.21 78.56 0.65
C PHE A 34 7.78 79.96 0.21
N TRP A 35 6.70 80.08 -0.57
CA TRP A 35 6.24 81.38 -1.06
C TRP A 35 5.79 82.29 0.07
N HIS A 36 5.09 81.76 1.08
CA HIS A 36 4.71 82.53 2.26
C HIS A 36 5.90 83.08 3.04
N GLU A 37 6.92 82.26 3.30
CA GLU A 37 8.11 82.70 4.04
C GLU A 37 8.94 83.68 3.20
N LYS A 38 9.00 83.48 1.88
CA LYS A 38 9.69 84.38 0.96
C LYS A 38 9.02 85.76 0.87
N GLU A 39 7.70 85.79 0.75
CA GLU A 39 6.92 87.05 0.78
C GLU A 39 7.09 87.79 2.11
N PHE A 40 7.09 87.07 3.23
CA PHE A 40 7.36 87.63 4.54
C PHE A 40 8.78 88.21 4.63
N ALA A 41 9.78 87.45 4.16
CA ALA A 41 11.18 87.86 4.16
C ALA A 41 11.40 89.14 3.32
N ASP A 42 10.82 89.18 2.13
CA ASP A 42 10.88 90.34 1.22
C ASP A 42 10.18 91.57 1.83
N MET A 43 9.05 91.40 2.52
CA MET A 43 8.31 92.48 3.17
C MET A 43 9.08 93.15 4.31
N PHE A 44 9.89 92.38 5.05
CA PHE A 44 10.65 92.86 6.21
C PHE A 44 12.14 93.07 5.93
N GLU A 45 12.58 92.92 4.68
CA GLU A 45 13.99 92.99 4.26
C GLU A 45 14.90 92.05 5.08
N VAL A 46 14.39 90.86 5.42
CA VAL A 46 15.14 89.82 6.14
C VAL A 46 15.43 88.64 5.22
N GLN A 47 16.41 87.81 5.58
CA GLN A 47 16.71 86.60 4.82
C GLN A 47 15.68 85.51 5.12
N SER A 48 15.10 84.91 4.06
CA SER A 48 14.23 83.74 4.23
C SER A 48 15.04 82.56 4.77
N PRO A 49 14.58 81.87 5.84
CA PRO A 49 15.15 80.61 6.31
C PRO A 49 14.93 79.45 5.34
N ILE A 50 13.95 79.54 4.43
CA ILE A 50 13.66 78.50 3.45
C ILE A 50 14.21 78.97 2.11
N ARG A 51 15.05 78.12 1.48
CA ARG A 51 15.58 78.36 0.15
C ARG A 51 15.41 77.14 -0.75
N GLU A 52 15.58 77.36 -2.04
CA GLU A 52 15.68 76.27 -3.01
C GLU A 52 16.90 75.38 -2.71
N THR A 53 16.73 74.08 -2.90
CA THR A 53 17.81 73.10 -2.78
C THR A 53 18.75 73.18 -3.97
N THR A 54 20.03 73.01 -3.68
CA THR A 54 21.06 72.87 -4.71
C THR A 54 21.01 71.49 -5.36
N ASN A 55 21.51 71.38 -6.59
CA ASN A 55 21.61 70.08 -7.28
C ASN A 55 22.45 69.07 -6.48
N GLN A 56 23.45 69.53 -5.72
CA GLN A 56 24.25 68.66 -4.87
C GLN A 56 23.42 68.09 -3.70
N GLU A 57 22.64 68.92 -3.02
CA GLU A 57 21.74 68.48 -1.93
C GLU A 57 20.69 67.49 -2.43
N LYS A 58 20.11 67.74 -3.62
CA LYS A 58 19.17 66.82 -4.27
C LYS A 58 19.80 65.45 -4.57
N MET A 59 21.04 65.43 -5.07
CA MET A 59 21.77 64.19 -5.35
C MET A 59 22.21 63.46 -4.06
N ASP A 60 22.57 64.19 -3.00
CA ASP A 60 22.89 63.62 -1.69
C ASP A 60 21.67 62.98 -1.03
N TRP A 61 20.51 63.63 -1.13
CA TRP A 61 19.24 63.05 -0.71
C TRP A 61 18.90 61.78 -1.48
N LEU A 62 19.04 61.80 -2.81
CA LEU A 62 18.77 60.65 -3.68
C LEU A 62 19.70 59.48 -3.32
N ARG A 63 21.00 59.74 -3.12
CA ARG A 63 21.97 58.72 -2.67
C ARG A 63 21.54 58.08 -1.35
N LYS A 64 21.05 58.88 -0.40
CA LYS A 64 20.57 58.38 0.90
C LYS A 64 19.34 57.48 0.74
N GLN A 65 18.37 57.87 -0.10
CA GLN A 65 17.19 57.06 -0.39
C GLN A 65 17.58 55.70 -1.00
N TYR A 66 18.47 55.69 -2.00
CA TYR A 66 18.96 54.45 -2.58
C TYR A 66 19.67 53.54 -1.58
N GLN A 67 20.49 54.10 -0.69
CA GLN A 67 21.15 53.31 0.36
C GLN A 67 20.14 52.69 1.34
N GLU A 68 19.06 53.40 1.67
CA GLU A 68 17.99 52.88 2.52
C GLU A 68 17.19 51.78 1.82
N GLU A 69 16.85 51.94 0.55
CA GLU A 69 16.19 50.91 -0.26
C GLU A 69 17.06 49.67 -0.42
N LEU A 70 18.36 49.83 -0.69
CA LEU A 70 19.31 48.72 -0.77
C LEU A 70 19.39 47.96 0.55
N LYS A 71 19.47 48.65 1.69
CA LYS A 71 19.45 48.01 3.01
C LYS A 71 18.16 47.24 3.27
N LYS A 72 17.00 47.80 2.89
CA LYS A 72 15.70 47.11 2.98
C LYS A 72 15.71 45.84 2.12
N LEU A 73 16.18 45.94 0.88
CA LEU A 73 16.26 44.82 -0.05
C LEU A 73 17.20 43.73 0.48
N GLU A 74 18.40 44.08 0.93
CA GLU A 74 19.36 43.16 1.56
C GLU A 74 18.76 42.47 2.79
N SER A 75 18.06 43.23 3.65
CA SER A 75 17.39 42.66 4.82
C SER A 75 16.26 41.69 4.46
N SER A 76 15.57 41.89 3.32
CA SER A 76 14.53 41.00 2.81
C SER A 76 15.09 39.77 2.07
N LYS A 77 16.28 39.89 1.50
CA LYS A 77 16.94 38.82 0.74
C LYS A 77 17.46 37.71 1.67
N LYS A 78 18.03 38.09 2.82
CA LYS A 78 18.61 37.15 3.77
C LYS A 78 17.67 36.04 4.25
N PRO A 79 16.44 36.32 4.73
CA PRO A 79 15.52 35.26 5.14
C PRO A 79 15.11 34.35 3.97
N LEU A 80 15.05 34.87 2.74
CA LEU A 80 14.77 34.06 1.55
C LEU A 80 15.93 33.10 1.22
N GLU A 81 17.18 33.53 1.39
CA GLU A 81 18.35 32.65 1.24
C GLU A 81 18.37 31.56 2.32
N ASP A 82 18.00 31.89 3.56
CA ASP A 82 17.88 30.92 4.65
C ASP A 82 16.75 29.90 4.38
N ASP A 83 15.58 30.37 3.91
CA ASP A 83 14.45 29.52 3.54
C ASP A 83 14.79 28.58 2.36
N LEU A 84 15.50 29.08 1.35
CA LEU A 84 15.97 28.28 0.22
C LEU A 84 16.93 27.18 0.69
N SER A 85 17.89 27.52 1.56
CA SER A 85 18.83 26.56 2.13
C SER A 85 18.10 25.46 2.92
N HIS A 86 17.10 25.84 3.72
CA HIS A 86 16.28 24.88 4.47
C HIS A 86 15.47 23.95 3.56
N LEU A 87 14.90 24.49 2.46
CA LEU A 87 14.16 23.70 1.49
C LEU A 87 15.06 22.71 0.74
N GLU A 88 16.29 23.10 0.40
CA GLU A 88 17.28 22.20 -0.20
C GLU A 88 17.64 21.04 0.73
N GLU A 89 17.87 21.30 2.02
CA GLU A 89 18.11 20.25 3.02
C GLU A 89 16.91 19.30 3.17
N LEU A 90 15.68 19.84 3.21
CA LEU A 90 14.46 19.04 3.26
C LEU A 90 14.32 18.16 2.01
N LEU A 91 14.64 18.69 0.84
CA LEU A 91 14.59 17.97 -0.43
C LEU A 91 15.59 16.81 -0.45
N ASP A 92 16.84 17.04 -0.03
CA ASP A 92 17.86 15.98 0.08
C ASP A 92 17.42 14.88 1.04
N LYS A 93 16.89 15.27 2.22
CA LYS A 93 16.37 14.31 3.20
C LYS A 93 15.23 13.48 2.63
N LYS A 94 14.26 14.10 1.96
CA LYS A 94 13.13 13.40 1.34
C LYS A 94 13.56 12.49 0.21
N THR A 95 14.55 12.89 -0.57
CA THR A 95 15.12 12.07 -1.63
C THR A 95 15.77 10.80 -1.05
N LYS A 96 16.54 10.92 0.03
CA LYS A 96 17.14 9.77 0.74
C LYS A 96 16.09 8.84 1.32
N GLU A 97 15.03 9.38 1.93
CA GLU A 97 13.89 8.59 2.44
C GLU A 97 13.20 7.82 1.30
N TYR A 98 12.99 8.46 0.14
CA TYR A 98 12.39 7.82 -1.03
C TYR A 98 13.24 6.66 -1.54
N ILE A 99 14.55 6.86 -1.71
CA ILE A 99 15.48 5.82 -2.17
C ILE A 99 15.43 4.59 -1.23
N LYS A 100 15.38 4.83 0.09
CA LYS A 100 15.26 3.76 1.07
C LYS A 100 13.96 2.97 0.91
N ILE A 101 12.83 3.67 0.76
CA ILE A 101 11.52 3.04 0.58
C ILE A 101 11.50 2.21 -0.71
N ASP A 102 12.05 2.74 -1.80
CA ASP A 102 12.11 2.05 -3.09
C ASP A 102 12.94 0.76 -3.04
N SER A 103 14.07 0.79 -2.32
CA SER A 103 14.88 -0.40 -2.05
C SER A 103 14.12 -1.44 -1.22
N GLU A 104 13.46 -1.03 -0.14
CA GLU A 104 12.66 -1.94 0.70
C GLU A 104 11.47 -2.54 -0.07
N ALA A 105 10.83 -1.75 -0.94
CA ALA A 105 9.74 -2.21 -1.80
C ALA A 105 10.23 -3.26 -2.81
N SER A 106 11.40 -3.04 -3.40
CA SER A 106 12.04 -3.99 -4.33
C SER A 106 12.40 -5.31 -3.65
N GLU A 107 12.92 -5.24 -2.41
CA GLU A 107 13.23 -6.44 -1.62
C GLU A 107 11.96 -7.23 -1.30
N ARG A 108 10.91 -6.56 -0.81
CA ARG A 108 9.62 -7.21 -0.53
C ARG A 108 8.98 -7.82 -1.77
N ALA A 109 9.10 -7.17 -2.93
CA ALA A 109 8.60 -7.72 -4.19
C ALA A 109 9.36 -9.01 -4.57
N SER A 110 10.67 -9.06 -4.34
CA SER A 110 11.49 -10.26 -4.55
C SER A 110 11.09 -11.39 -3.61
N GLU A 111 10.85 -11.10 -2.32
CA GLU A 111 10.35 -12.08 -1.36
C GLU A 111 8.97 -12.62 -1.74
N LEU A 112 8.07 -11.75 -2.20
CA LEU A 112 6.73 -12.13 -2.64
C LEU A 112 6.79 -13.04 -3.86
N SER A 113 7.65 -12.74 -4.83
CA SER A 113 7.87 -13.61 -6.00
C SER A 113 8.39 -15.00 -5.61
N LYS A 114 9.31 -15.09 -4.64
CA LYS A 114 9.78 -16.36 -4.09
C LYS A 114 8.65 -17.14 -3.42
N ALA A 115 7.81 -16.45 -2.64
CA ALA A 115 6.66 -17.07 -1.97
C ALA A 115 5.62 -17.59 -2.97
N GLU A 116 5.31 -16.84 -4.02
CA GLU A 116 4.46 -17.28 -5.13
C GLU A 116 5.00 -18.53 -5.82
N GLY A 117 6.31 -18.57 -6.10
CA GLY A 117 6.97 -19.76 -6.64
C GLY A 117 6.79 -20.97 -5.73
N TYR A 118 6.96 -20.80 -4.42
CA TYR A 118 6.74 -21.88 -3.45
C TYR A 118 5.28 -22.36 -3.43
N ILE A 119 4.31 -21.44 -3.46
CA ILE A 119 2.87 -21.79 -3.53
C ILE A 119 2.58 -22.61 -4.78
N ASN A 120 3.08 -22.20 -5.95
CA ASN A 120 2.89 -22.94 -7.20
C ASN A 120 3.43 -24.38 -7.11
N THR A 121 4.60 -24.58 -6.47
CA THR A 121 5.13 -25.93 -6.27
C THR A 121 4.26 -26.79 -5.36
N LEU A 122 3.73 -26.20 -4.27
CA LEU A 122 2.79 -26.88 -3.38
C LEU A 122 1.47 -27.22 -4.07
N GLU A 123 0.92 -26.32 -4.88
CA GLU A 123 -0.32 -26.57 -5.64
C GLU A 123 -0.14 -27.73 -6.62
N ASN A 124 0.98 -27.76 -7.35
CA ASN A 124 1.29 -28.88 -8.24
C ASN A 124 1.43 -30.20 -7.47
N HIS A 125 2.05 -30.18 -6.30
CA HIS A 125 2.15 -31.36 -5.45
C HIS A 125 0.77 -31.80 -4.93
N SER A 126 -0.10 -30.86 -4.55
CA SER A 126 -1.48 -31.15 -4.15
C SER A 126 -2.27 -31.84 -5.25
N LYS A 127 -2.23 -31.30 -6.49
CA LYS A 127 -2.88 -31.91 -7.65
C LYS A 127 -2.37 -33.33 -7.94
N SER A 128 -1.06 -33.54 -7.81
CA SER A 128 -0.45 -34.88 -7.96
C SER A 128 -0.94 -35.87 -6.92
N LEU A 129 -1.07 -35.43 -5.66
CA LEU A 129 -1.62 -36.26 -4.59
C LEU A 129 -3.10 -36.56 -4.82
N GLU A 130 -3.90 -35.58 -5.22
CA GLU A 130 -5.31 -35.78 -5.56
C GLU A 130 -5.50 -36.86 -6.62
N ALA A 131 -4.74 -36.80 -7.73
CA ALA A 131 -4.77 -37.82 -8.77
C ALA A 131 -4.38 -39.22 -8.25
N LYS A 132 -3.37 -39.31 -7.37
CA LYS A 132 -3.01 -40.60 -6.74
C LYS A 132 -4.16 -41.15 -5.89
N ILE A 133 -4.87 -40.28 -5.17
CA ILE A 133 -5.99 -40.71 -4.32
C ILE A 133 -7.15 -41.22 -5.18
N GLU A 134 -7.47 -40.55 -6.29
CA GLU A 134 -8.49 -41.02 -7.23
C GLU A 134 -8.17 -42.41 -7.79
N CYS A 135 -6.91 -42.65 -8.19
CA CYS A 135 -6.47 -43.98 -8.63
C CYS A 135 -6.67 -45.04 -7.53
N LEU A 136 -6.23 -44.76 -6.30
CA LEU A 136 -6.37 -45.71 -5.19
C LEU A 136 -7.85 -45.99 -4.85
N GLU A 137 -8.72 -45.00 -5.00
CA GLU A 137 -10.17 -45.18 -4.80
C GLU A 137 -10.79 -46.07 -5.87
N SER A 138 -10.39 -45.92 -7.13
CA SER A 138 -10.78 -46.80 -8.22
C SER A 138 -10.30 -48.24 -7.99
N ASP A 139 -9.03 -48.42 -7.62
CA ASP A 139 -8.45 -49.75 -7.34
C ASP A 139 -9.19 -50.45 -6.21
N ASN A 140 -9.52 -49.71 -5.14
CA ASN A 140 -10.25 -50.25 -4.00
C ASN A 140 -11.69 -50.66 -4.38
N LEU A 141 -12.37 -49.90 -5.24
CA LEU A 141 -13.67 -50.29 -5.79
C LEU A 141 -13.58 -51.57 -6.63
N GLN A 142 -12.51 -51.76 -7.40
CA GLN A 142 -12.31 -53.00 -8.16
C GLN A 142 -12.07 -54.19 -7.22
N LEU A 143 -11.27 -54.01 -6.17
CA LEU A 143 -11.01 -55.04 -5.16
C LEU A 143 -12.30 -55.47 -4.44
N GLU A 144 -13.15 -54.54 -4.05
CA GLU A 144 -14.44 -54.86 -3.43
C GLU A 144 -15.37 -55.65 -4.37
N LYS A 145 -15.40 -55.30 -5.67
CA LYS A 145 -16.13 -56.11 -6.68
C LYS A 145 -15.58 -57.52 -6.78
N GLN A 146 -14.26 -57.69 -6.82
CA GLN A 146 -13.63 -59.02 -6.85
C GLN A 146 -13.87 -59.84 -5.57
N LYS A 147 -13.97 -59.18 -4.40
CA LYS A 147 -14.34 -59.86 -3.15
C LYS A 147 -15.77 -60.38 -3.21
N ALA A 148 -16.71 -59.58 -3.73
CA ALA A 148 -18.12 -59.98 -3.85
C ALA A 148 -18.29 -61.20 -4.77
N THR A 149 -17.70 -61.17 -5.97
CA THR A 149 -17.76 -62.29 -6.94
C THR A 149 -17.15 -63.58 -6.37
N LYS A 150 -16.06 -63.46 -5.60
CA LYS A 150 -15.44 -64.60 -4.91
C LYS A 150 -16.38 -65.20 -3.86
N LEU A 151 -17.07 -64.37 -3.10
CA LEU A 151 -17.98 -64.81 -2.04
C LEU A 151 -19.17 -65.57 -2.63
N GLU A 152 -19.69 -65.10 -3.77
CA GLU A 152 -20.69 -65.79 -4.58
C GLU A 152 -20.18 -67.15 -5.09
N ALA A 153 -18.99 -67.21 -5.68
CA ALA A 153 -18.39 -68.46 -6.15
C ALA A 153 -18.18 -69.49 -5.00
N LYS A 154 -17.76 -69.03 -3.82
CA LYS A 154 -17.61 -69.89 -2.65
C LYS A 154 -18.95 -70.45 -2.17
N ALA A 155 -20.00 -69.63 -2.16
CA ALA A 155 -21.34 -70.07 -1.79
C ALA A 155 -21.90 -71.12 -2.78
N LEU A 156 -21.64 -70.96 -4.08
CA LEU A 156 -21.94 -71.96 -5.11
C LEU A 156 -21.22 -73.29 -4.82
N ASN A 157 -19.90 -73.27 -4.64
CA ASN A 157 -19.12 -74.48 -4.33
C ASN A 157 -19.60 -75.17 -3.03
N GLU A 158 -19.94 -74.43 -1.98
CA GLU A 158 -20.50 -75.00 -0.75
C GLU A 158 -21.90 -75.62 -0.95
N SER A 159 -22.70 -75.08 -1.86
CA SER A 159 -24.00 -75.65 -2.21
C SER A 159 -23.85 -76.95 -3.01
N GLU A 160 -22.93 -76.99 -3.98
CA GLU A 160 -22.60 -78.18 -4.77
C GLU A 160 -22.01 -79.31 -3.90
N LEU A 161 -21.17 -78.96 -2.92
CA LEU A 161 -20.64 -79.93 -1.96
C LEU A 161 -21.72 -80.55 -1.06
N ARG A 162 -22.81 -79.82 -0.74
CA ARG A 162 -23.93 -80.37 0.04
C ARG A 162 -24.79 -81.37 -0.74
N GLU A 163 -24.71 -81.37 -2.07
CA GLU A 163 -25.40 -82.36 -2.91
C GLU A 163 -24.69 -83.72 -2.93
N LEU A 164 -23.42 -83.78 -2.50
CA LEU A 164 -22.67 -85.03 -2.36
C LEU A 164 -23.22 -85.85 -1.18
N LYS A 165 -23.98 -86.91 -1.48
CA LYS A 165 -24.46 -87.86 -0.48
C LYS A 165 -23.42 -88.97 -0.23
N PRO A 166 -23.09 -89.29 1.04
CA PRO A 166 -22.21 -90.40 1.37
C PRO A 166 -22.85 -91.75 0.97
N LYS A 167 -22.04 -92.68 0.47
CA LYS A 167 -22.45 -94.06 0.23
C LYS A 167 -21.91 -94.96 1.35
N LYS A 168 -22.70 -95.95 1.77
CA LYS A 168 -22.26 -96.95 2.76
C LYS A 168 -21.66 -98.14 2.03
N ASN A 169 -20.46 -98.53 2.44
CA ASN A 169 -19.87 -99.79 1.99
C ASN A 169 -20.52 -100.98 2.73
N PHE A 170 -20.17 -102.19 2.30
CA PHE A 170 -20.69 -103.46 2.83
C PHE A 170 -20.44 -103.66 4.35
N LEU A 171 -19.56 -102.87 4.95
CA LEU A 171 -19.26 -102.85 6.40
C LEU A 171 -19.99 -101.72 7.15
N GLY A 172 -20.90 -101.00 6.50
CA GLY A 172 -21.68 -99.92 7.09
C GLY A 172 -20.92 -98.62 7.31
N LYS A 173 -19.64 -98.52 6.91
CA LYS A 173 -18.84 -97.29 7.00
C LYS A 173 -19.20 -96.35 5.84
N GLU A 174 -19.51 -95.11 6.19
CA GLU A 174 -19.76 -94.05 5.22
C GLU A 174 -18.45 -93.62 4.58
N HIS A 175 -18.43 -93.59 3.25
CA HIS A 175 -17.29 -93.13 2.47
C HIS A 175 -17.80 -92.34 1.26
N TYR A 176 -16.98 -91.39 0.81
CA TYR A 176 -17.22 -90.62 -0.40
C TYR A 176 -16.40 -91.29 -1.51
N GLU A 177 -17.07 -92.02 -2.40
CA GLU A 177 -16.45 -92.46 -3.65
C GLU A 177 -16.41 -91.28 -4.60
N LEU A 178 -15.24 -90.66 -4.73
CA LEU A 178 -14.97 -89.70 -5.78
C LEU A 178 -14.46 -90.47 -6.99
N SER A 179 -15.07 -90.28 -8.16
CA SER A 179 -14.47 -90.75 -9.41
C SER A 179 -13.08 -90.10 -9.60
N PRO A 180 -12.19 -90.68 -10.42
CA PRO A 180 -10.89 -90.08 -10.71
C PRO A 180 -10.99 -88.61 -11.18
N GLU A 181 -12.04 -88.29 -11.93
CA GLU A 181 -12.33 -86.93 -12.41
C GLU A 181 -12.80 -86.01 -11.27
N GLN A 182 -13.60 -86.51 -10.33
CA GLN A 182 -14.03 -85.75 -9.15
C GLN A 182 -12.86 -85.49 -8.19
N PHE A 183 -11.93 -86.44 -8.07
CA PHE A 183 -10.73 -86.28 -7.25
C PHE A 183 -9.74 -85.28 -7.86
N GLU A 184 -9.53 -85.31 -9.18
CA GLU A 184 -8.72 -84.30 -9.87
C GLU A 184 -9.40 -82.92 -9.87
N GLY A 185 -10.73 -82.86 -9.96
CA GLY A 185 -11.50 -81.63 -9.74
C GLY A 185 -11.27 -81.05 -8.33
N LEU A 186 -11.29 -81.89 -7.30
CA LEU A 186 -11.03 -81.48 -5.91
C LEU A 186 -9.60 -80.97 -5.72
N LYS A 187 -8.59 -81.65 -6.30
CA LYS A 187 -7.20 -81.19 -6.28
C LYS A 187 -7.05 -79.83 -6.96
N ALA A 188 -7.62 -79.67 -8.15
CA ALA A 188 -7.57 -78.40 -8.87
C ALA A 188 -8.18 -77.26 -8.04
N GLU A 189 -9.25 -77.55 -7.28
CA GLU A 189 -9.91 -76.57 -6.42
C GLU A 189 -9.12 -76.24 -5.16
N VAL A 190 -8.44 -77.20 -4.56
CA VAL A 190 -7.49 -76.97 -3.46
C VAL A 190 -6.32 -76.11 -3.93
N TYR A 191 -5.77 -76.37 -5.12
CA TYR A 191 -4.71 -75.56 -5.71
C TYR A 191 -5.18 -74.14 -6.03
N ARG A 192 -6.35 -73.98 -6.65
CA ARG A 192 -6.95 -72.66 -6.91
C ARG A 192 -7.16 -71.90 -5.61
N SER A 193 -7.71 -72.55 -4.58
CA SER A 193 -7.95 -71.94 -3.27
C SER A 193 -6.66 -71.43 -2.62
N ARG A 194 -5.56 -72.19 -2.73
CA ARG A 194 -4.26 -71.83 -2.13
C ARG A 194 -3.61 -70.64 -2.83
N THR A 195 -3.63 -70.61 -4.15
CA THR A 195 -3.13 -69.47 -4.94
C THR A 195 -3.93 -68.21 -4.64
N LEU A 196 -5.24 -68.35 -4.46
CA LEU A 196 -6.15 -67.25 -4.18
C LEU A 196 -6.01 -66.72 -2.75
N LEU A 197 -5.59 -67.55 -1.80
CA LEU A 197 -5.24 -67.13 -0.44
C LEU A 197 -3.97 -66.25 -0.44
N HIS A 198 -2.93 -66.67 -1.19
CA HIS A 198 -1.70 -65.87 -1.34
C HIS A 198 -1.94 -64.51 -1.98
N HIS A 199 -2.84 -64.42 -2.97
CA HIS A 199 -3.20 -63.14 -3.58
C HIS A 199 -3.87 -62.20 -2.57
N LYS A 200 -4.67 -62.75 -1.64
CA LYS A 200 -5.36 -61.96 -0.60
C LYS A 200 -4.43 -61.41 0.49
N ASP A 201 -3.35 -62.11 0.80
CA ASP A 201 -2.33 -61.56 1.72
C ASP A 201 -1.63 -60.33 1.12
N ILE A 202 -1.40 -60.32 -0.19
CA ILE A 202 -0.79 -59.18 -0.91
C ILE A 202 -1.76 -57.98 -0.90
N GLU A 203 -3.03 -58.19 -1.27
CA GLU A 203 -4.06 -57.13 -1.26
C GLU A 203 -4.28 -56.54 0.14
N LEU A 204 -4.22 -57.36 1.20
CA LEU A 204 -4.39 -56.91 2.58
C LEU A 204 -3.24 -55.98 3.03
N GLU A 205 -2.01 -56.27 2.61
CA GLU A 205 -0.86 -55.40 2.88
C GLU A 205 -0.92 -54.09 2.08
N GLU A 206 -1.44 -54.10 0.86
CA GLU A 206 -1.68 -52.88 0.08
C GLU A 206 -2.79 -52.00 0.69
N ALA A 207 -3.90 -52.61 1.13
CA ALA A 207 -4.99 -51.90 1.79
C ALA A 207 -4.53 -51.23 3.11
N LYS A 208 -3.67 -51.91 3.90
CA LYS A 208 -3.05 -51.30 5.09
C LYS A 208 -2.21 -50.07 4.76
N ARG A 209 -1.45 -50.11 3.66
CA ARG A 209 -0.66 -48.96 3.18
C ARG A 209 -1.57 -47.80 2.74
N GLN A 210 -2.70 -48.09 2.08
CA GLN A 210 -3.66 -47.06 1.70
C GLN A 210 -4.34 -46.37 2.89
N VAL A 211 -4.68 -47.11 3.95
CA VAL A 211 -5.27 -46.53 5.18
C VAL A 211 -4.30 -45.55 5.85
N SER A 212 -3.01 -45.89 5.90
CA SER A 212 -1.96 -44.99 6.38
C SER A 212 -1.87 -43.70 5.55
N LEU A 213 -1.98 -43.80 4.23
CA LEU A 213 -1.97 -42.64 3.33
C LEU A 213 -3.20 -41.75 3.48
N ARG A 214 -4.41 -42.33 3.65
CA ARG A 214 -5.64 -41.57 3.92
C ARG A 214 -5.57 -40.79 5.23
N ALA A 215 -5.07 -41.42 6.30
CA ALA A 215 -4.88 -40.75 7.58
C ALA A 215 -3.90 -39.55 7.45
N SER A 216 -2.82 -39.73 6.68
CA SER A 216 -1.85 -38.68 6.40
C SER A 216 -2.45 -37.54 5.56
N LYS A 217 -3.24 -37.85 4.52
CA LYS A 217 -3.99 -36.87 3.71
C LYS A 217 -4.88 -36.00 4.59
N ASN A 218 -5.70 -36.63 5.43
CA ASN A 218 -6.67 -35.93 6.29
C ASN A 218 -5.97 -34.99 7.27
N TYR A 219 -4.83 -35.41 7.83
CA TYR A 219 -4.01 -34.57 8.69
C TYR A 219 -3.43 -33.37 7.94
N PHE A 220 -2.92 -33.59 6.73
CA PHE A 220 -2.34 -32.53 5.90
C PHE A 220 -3.39 -31.50 5.48
N THR A 221 -4.57 -31.94 5.04
CA THR A 221 -5.68 -31.04 4.68
C THR A 221 -6.17 -30.22 5.87
N ALA A 222 -6.27 -30.82 7.06
CA ALA A 222 -6.66 -30.11 8.28
C ALA A 222 -5.60 -29.10 8.73
N SER A 223 -4.31 -29.41 8.53
CA SER A 223 -3.20 -28.50 8.80
C SER A 223 -3.18 -27.31 7.82
N LEU A 224 -3.43 -27.58 6.53
CA LEU A 224 -3.50 -26.57 5.48
C LEU A 224 -4.65 -25.58 5.72
N GLU A 225 -5.85 -26.07 6.07
CA GLU A 225 -6.98 -25.19 6.37
C GLU A 225 -6.73 -24.35 7.63
N ARG A 226 -6.14 -24.92 8.69
CA ARG A 226 -5.71 -24.14 9.86
C ARG A 226 -4.69 -23.06 9.51
N ALA A 227 -3.73 -23.34 8.62
CA ALA A 227 -2.75 -22.36 8.17
C ALA A 227 -3.41 -21.23 7.34
N LYS A 228 -4.35 -21.57 6.46
CA LYS A 228 -5.13 -20.57 5.70
C LYS A 228 -5.98 -19.67 6.60
N GLU A 229 -6.68 -20.25 7.57
CA GLU A 229 -7.48 -19.48 8.54
C GLU A 229 -6.60 -18.54 9.36
N LYS A 230 -5.44 -19.02 9.82
CA LYS A 230 -4.48 -18.22 10.57
C LYS A 230 -3.92 -17.07 9.73
N ALA A 231 -3.51 -17.32 8.49
CA ALA A 231 -3.00 -16.29 7.58
C ALA A 231 -4.07 -15.23 7.25
N LYS A 232 -5.33 -15.64 7.06
CA LYS A 232 -6.46 -14.71 6.87
C LYS A 232 -6.69 -13.87 8.14
N GLY A 233 -6.67 -14.48 9.32
CA GLY A 233 -6.81 -13.78 10.60
C GLY A 233 -5.72 -12.74 10.81
N GLU A 234 -4.45 -13.12 10.63
CA GLU A 234 -3.31 -12.21 10.76
C GLU A 234 -3.36 -11.04 9.77
N SER A 235 -3.78 -11.29 8.52
CA SER A 235 -3.97 -10.24 7.52
C SER A 235 -5.10 -9.27 7.89
N ILE A 236 -6.24 -9.81 8.35
CA ILE A 236 -7.39 -9.01 8.80
C ILE A 236 -7.02 -8.14 10.01
N ASP A 237 -6.28 -8.68 10.98
CA ASP A 237 -5.89 -7.95 12.19
C ASP A 237 -4.85 -6.85 11.88
N ARG A 238 -3.92 -7.10 10.96
CA ARG A 238 -3.02 -6.06 10.42
C ARG A 238 -3.80 -4.94 9.74
N LEU A 239 -4.74 -5.28 8.84
CA LEU A 239 -5.58 -4.29 8.15
C LEU A 239 -6.45 -3.48 9.12
N LYS A 240 -7.04 -4.11 10.14
CA LYS A 240 -7.79 -3.39 11.18
C LYS A 240 -6.91 -2.42 11.97
N SER A 241 -5.69 -2.84 12.30
CA SER A 241 -4.73 -2.01 13.03
C SER A 241 -4.29 -0.80 12.19
N GLU A 242 -4.04 -1.01 10.89
CA GLU A 242 -3.69 0.05 9.95
C GLU A 242 -4.84 1.04 9.76
N ILE A 243 -6.07 0.56 9.58
CA ILE A 243 -7.27 1.41 9.50
C ILE A 243 -7.42 2.25 10.77
N LYS A 244 -7.18 1.67 11.95
CA LYS A 244 -7.25 2.39 13.22
C LYS A 244 -6.16 3.47 13.30
N ARG A 245 -4.94 3.19 12.86
CA ARG A 245 -3.83 4.17 12.80
C ARG A 245 -4.17 5.32 11.85
N LEU A 246 -4.58 5.01 10.63
CA LEU A 246 -4.96 6.00 9.61
C LEU A 246 -6.13 6.88 10.08
N LYS A 247 -7.11 6.31 10.79
CA LYS A 247 -8.23 7.09 11.35
C LYS A 247 -7.76 8.08 12.41
N ASN A 248 -6.79 7.70 13.25
CA ASN A 248 -6.20 8.58 14.25
C ASN A 248 -5.36 9.69 13.59
N GLU A 249 -4.50 9.36 12.63
CA GLU A 249 -3.72 10.33 11.86
C GLU A 249 -4.64 11.36 11.16
N ASN A 250 -5.72 10.89 10.51
CA ASN A 250 -6.68 11.77 9.86
C ASN A 250 -7.39 12.70 10.87
N SER A 251 -7.67 12.22 12.09
CA SER A 251 -8.22 13.05 13.16
C SER A 251 -7.26 14.15 13.60
N ILE A 252 -5.97 13.83 13.74
CA ILE A 252 -4.93 14.81 14.10
C ILE A 252 -4.79 15.87 12.99
N LEU A 253 -4.75 15.44 11.72
CA LEU A 253 -4.66 16.35 10.58
C LEU A 253 -5.87 17.29 10.50
N ARG A 254 -7.09 16.80 10.77
CA ARG A 254 -8.27 17.67 10.86
C ARG A 254 -8.11 18.73 11.93
N GLN A 255 -7.66 18.35 13.12
CA GLN A 255 -7.45 19.29 14.22
C GLN A 255 -6.35 20.32 13.90
N GLN A 256 -5.29 19.92 13.21
CA GLN A 256 -4.25 20.83 12.74
C GLN A 256 -4.77 21.80 11.66
N ASN A 257 -5.56 21.30 10.70
CA ASN A 257 -6.19 22.14 9.67
C ASN A 257 -7.15 23.16 10.29
N ASP A 258 -7.96 22.77 11.27
CA ASP A 258 -8.86 23.68 11.98
C ASP A 258 -8.08 24.78 12.73
N LYS A 259 -6.95 24.42 13.36
CA LYS A 259 -6.05 25.40 13.99
C LYS A 259 -5.41 26.36 12.98
N MET A 260 -4.96 25.85 11.82
CA MET A 260 -4.40 26.70 10.76
C MET A 260 -5.45 27.64 10.16
N LEU A 261 -6.67 27.15 9.93
CA LEU A 261 -7.80 27.98 9.51
C LEU A 261 -8.11 29.09 10.52
N GLY A 262 -8.05 28.79 11.82
CA GLY A 262 -8.18 29.79 12.88
C GLY A 262 -7.10 30.87 12.81
N LYS A 263 -5.82 30.47 12.69
CA LYS A 263 -4.71 31.43 12.56
C LYS A 263 -4.80 32.27 11.29
N LEU A 264 -5.17 31.67 10.16
CA LEU A 264 -5.35 32.40 8.90
C LEU A 264 -6.43 33.47 9.04
N ARG A 265 -7.54 33.16 9.71
CA ARG A 265 -8.61 34.14 9.99
C ARG A 265 -8.13 35.34 10.79
N GLU A 266 -7.19 35.15 11.72
CA GLU A 266 -6.62 36.22 12.55
C GLU A 266 -5.58 37.06 11.80
N LEU A 267 -4.83 36.44 10.87
CA LEU A 267 -3.68 37.06 10.19
C LEU A 267 -4.02 37.72 8.86
N MET A 268 -5.19 37.46 8.28
CA MET A 268 -5.54 37.94 6.94
C MET A 268 -6.79 38.82 6.93
N PRO A 269 -6.92 39.74 5.95
CA PRO A 269 -8.13 40.56 5.80
C PRO A 269 -9.38 39.70 5.56
N ASP A 270 -10.49 40.05 6.22
CA ASP A 270 -11.76 39.31 6.18
C ASP A 270 -12.26 38.99 4.76
N LYS A 271 -12.05 39.91 3.81
CA LYS A 271 -12.42 39.74 2.41
C LYS A 271 -11.60 38.62 1.73
N ALA A 272 -10.30 38.55 2.01
CA ALA A 272 -9.41 37.54 1.47
C ALA A 272 -9.70 36.15 2.09
N PHE A 273 -9.98 36.09 3.40
CA PHE A 273 -10.34 34.84 4.08
C PHE A 273 -11.64 34.24 3.53
N LYS A 274 -12.65 35.09 3.29
CA LYS A 274 -13.93 34.67 2.70
C LYS A 274 -13.78 34.15 1.28
N ASN A 275 -12.93 34.77 0.46
CA ASN A 275 -12.62 34.26 -0.89
C ASN A 275 -11.94 32.88 -0.83
N LEU A 276 -10.93 32.71 0.02
CA LEU A 276 -10.25 31.43 0.20
C LEU A 276 -11.19 30.32 0.68
N LEU A 277 -12.11 30.61 1.61
CA LEU A 277 -13.16 29.67 2.02
C LEU A 277 -14.12 29.29 0.88
N SER A 278 -14.41 30.23 -0.02
CA SER A 278 -15.28 29.96 -1.17
C SER A 278 -14.61 29.05 -2.20
N GLU A 279 -13.31 29.24 -2.45
CA GLU A 279 -12.50 28.37 -3.30
C GLU A 279 -12.34 26.97 -2.70
N LEU A 280 -12.07 26.86 -1.40
CA LEU A 280 -12.01 25.58 -0.71
C LEU A 280 -13.35 24.82 -0.76
N LYS A 281 -14.49 25.53 -0.67
CA LYS A 281 -15.81 24.92 -0.86
C LYS A 281 -16.03 24.44 -2.30
N ALA A 282 -15.49 25.15 -3.29
CA ALA A 282 -15.60 24.79 -4.70
C ALA A 282 -14.80 23.51 -5.04
N ILE A 283 -13.78 23.15 -4.24
CA ILE A 283 -13.00 21.90 -4.40
C ILE A 283 -13.74 20.67 -3.85
N LYS A 284 -14.68 20.84 -2.93
CA LYS A 284 -15.42 19.75 -2.26
C LYS A 284 -16.11 18.74 -3.20
N PRO A 285 -16.73 19.15 -4.34
CA PRO A 285 -17.29 18.22 -5.32
C PRO A 285 -16.23 17.33 -5.98
N ILE A 286 -15.04 17.87 -6.27
CA ILE A 286 -13.92 17.14 -6.90
C ILE A 286 -13.43 16.04 -5.95
N VAL A 287 -13.27 16.36 -4.66
CA VAL A 287 -12.89 15.39 -3.63
C VAL A 287 -13.92 14.26 -3.51
N ASN A 288 -15.23 14.57 -3.61
CA ASN A 288 -16.29 13.55 -3.58
C ASN A 288 -16.26 12.62 -4.80
N ILE A 289 -15.91 13.14 -5.99
CA ILE A 289 -15.75 12.33 -7.21
C ILE A 289 -14.59 11.34 -7.03
N ILE A 290 -13.43 11.84 -6.56
CA ILE A 290 -12.24 11.01 -6.31
C ILE A 290 -12.56 9.92 -5.27
N LYS A 291 -13.24 10.28 -4.18
CA LYS A 291 -13.63 9.33 -3.14
C LYS A 291 -14.53 8.20 -3.68
N LYS A 292 -15.53 8.55 -4.51
CA LYS A 292 -16.39 7.57 -5.17
C LYS A 292 -15.64 6.69 -6.17
N ALA A 293 -14.63 7.22 -6.86
CA ALA A 293 -13.80 6.44 -7.78
C ALA A 293 -12.96 5.39 -7.03
N ILE A 294 -12.38 5.78 -5.89
CA ILE A 294 -11.61 4.87 -5.03
C ILE A 294 -12.51 3.78 -4.44
N GLU A 295 -13.70 4.13 -3.95
CA GLU A 295 -14.68 3.16 -3.42
C GLU A 295 -15.13 2.16 -4.50
N LYS A 296 -15.25 2.59 -5.76
CA LYS A 296 -15.57 1.71 -6.89
C LYS A 296 -14.42 0.81 -7.35
N SER A 297 -13.16 1.19 -7.11
CA SER A 297 -12.01 0.34 -7.47
C SER A 297 -11.70 -0.74 -6.42
N LEU A 298 -12.31 -0.65 -5.24
CA LEU A 298 -12.13 -1.56 -4.11
C LEU A 298 -13.18 -2.67 -4.03
N PHE A 299 -14.15 -2.69 -4.95
CA PHE A 299 -15.19 -3.71 -5.12
C PHE A 299 -15.20 -4.22 -6.57
#